data_AF-A0A844U1Z9-F1
#
_entry.id   AF-A0A844U1Z9-F1
#
_cell.length_a   1.000
_cell.length_b   1.000
_cell.length_c   1.000
_cell.angle_alpha   90.00
_cell.angle_beta   90.00
_cell.angle_gamma   90.00
#
_symmetry.space_group_name_H-M   'P 1'
#
loop_
_entity.id
_entity.type
_entity.pdbx_description
1 polymer ?
#
loop_
_entity_poly.entity_id
_entity_poly.type
_entity_poly.pdbx_seq_one_letter_code
_entity_poly.pdbx_strand_id
1 'polypeptide(L)'
;MDIANLIRMANRIGDYFAAYPDREEAMEGAATHIQKFWEPRMRVALLDFLAAHEDGQSDDIQLHALMRDAVVKYQARLTPARAV
;
A
#
# COMPACT_ATOMS: atom_id res chain seq x y z
N MET A 1 -11.42 -0.14 10.75
CA MET A 1 -10.60 -1.33 10.39
C MET A 1 -9.33 -1.21 11.20
N ASP A 2 -8.84 -2.31 11.76
CA ASP A 2 -7.56 -2.31 12.47
C ASP A 2 -6.40 -2.13 11.47
N ILE A 3 -5.52 -1.16 11.74
CA ILE A 3 -4.39 -0.83 10.85
C ILE A 3 -3.43 -2.00 10.73
N ALA A 4 -3.21 -2.77 11.80
CA ALA A 4 -2.32 -3.92 11.75
C ALA A 4 -2.82 -5.00 10.78
N ASN A 5 -4.14 -5.21 10.73
CA ASN A 5 -4.76 -6.09 9.75
C ASN A 5 -4.63 -5.55 8.32
N LEU A 6 -4.78 -4.24 8.11
CA LEU A 6 -4.62 -3.61 6.80
C LEU A 6 -3.19 -3.80 6.26
N ILE A 7 -2.17 -3.57 7.10
CA ILE A 7 -0.77 -3.75 6.70
C ILE A 7 -0.45 -5.23 6.43
N ARG A 8 -1.00 -6.17 7.22
CA ARG A 8 -0.89 -7.61 6.91
C ARG A 8 -1.49 -7.96 5.54
N MET A 9 -2.62 -7.37 5.17
CA MET A 9 -3.21 -7.55 3.84
C MET A 9 -2.35 -6.95 2.74
N ALA A 10 -1.81 -5.73 2.95
CA ALA A 10 -0.88 -5.10 2.01
C ALA A 10 0.37 -5.96 1.80
N ASN A 11 0.93 -6.52 2.87
CA ASN A 11 2.14 -7.34 2.81
C ASN A 11 1.94 -8.59 1.97
N ARG A 12 0.80 -9.27 2.08
CA ARG A 12 0.49 -10.43 1.22
C ARG A 12 0.45 -10.07 -0.27
N ILE A 13 -0.04 -8.87 -0.60
CA ILE A 13 0.01 -8.35 -1.97
C ILE A 13 1.47 -8.08 -2.37
N GLY A 14 2.24 -7.48 -1.48
CA GLY A 14 3.68 -7.25 -1.65
C GLY A 14 4.45 -8.53 -1.95
N ASP A 15 4.25 -9.57 -1.14
CA ASP A 15 4.90 -10.88 -1.29
C ASP A 15 4.60 -11.49 -2.67
N TYR A 16 3.35 -11.38 -3.15
CA TYR A 16 2.96 -11.86 -4.47
C TYR A 16 3.70 -11.12 -5.60
N PHE A 17 3.69 -9.79 -5.58
CA PHE A 17 4.33 -8.99 -6.63
C PHE A 17 5.85 -8.98 -6.53
N ALA A 18 6.44 -9.22 -5.35
CA ALA A 18 7.88 -9.30 -5.15
C ALA A 18 8.54 -10.47 -5.90
N ALA A 19 7.77 -11.47 -6.33
CA ALA A 19 8.26 -12.56 -7.16
C ALA A 19 8.53 -12.16 -8.62
N TYR A 20 8.08 -10.97 -9.05
CA TYR A 20 8.29 -10.48 -10.41
C TYR A 20 9.73 -9.96 -10.55
N PRO A 21 10.42 -10.28 -11.67
CA PRO A 21 11.82 -9.89 -11.85
C PRO A 21 11.97 -8.38 -12.09
N ASP A 22 10.98 -7.74 -12.71
CA ASP A 22 10.95 -6.29 -12.90
C ASP A 22 10.27 -5.62 -11.70
N ARG A 23 11.05 -4.82 -10.98
CA ARG A 23 10.59 -4.11 -9.80
C ARG A 23 9.57 -3.02 -10.13
N GLU A 24 9.72 -2.34 -11.26
CA GLU A 24 8.76 -1.32 -11.68
C GLU A 24 7.42 -1.93 -12.07
N GLU A 25 7.45 -3.05 -12.79
CA GLU A 25 6.25 -3.83 -13.10
C GLU A 25 5.56 -4.32 -11.81
N ALA A 26 6.33 -4.83 -10.85
CA ALA A 26 5.83 -5.28 -9.56
C ALA A 26 5.12 -4.15 -8.78
N MET A 27 5.72 -2.96 -8.71
CA MET A 27 5.14 -1.80 -8.02
C MET A 27 3.86 -1.32 -8.72
N GLU A 28 3.87 -1.24 -10.04
CA GLU A 28 2.71 -0.83 -10.85
C GLU A 28 1.53 -1.80 -10.67
N GLY A 29 1.82 -3.11 -10.71
CA GLY A 29 0.85 -4.17 -10.47
C GLY A 29 0.25 -4.10 -9.07
N ALA A 30 1.08 -3.93 -8.04
CA ALA A 30 0.63 -3.81 -6.65
C ALA A 30 -0.28 -2.59 -6.43
N ALA A 31 0.12 -1.43 -6.93
CA ALA A 31 -0.68 -0.21 -6.82
C ALA A 31 -2.00 -0.30 -7.62
N THR A 32 -1.98 -0.92 -8.80
CA THR A 32 -3.19 -1.20 -9.59
C THR A 32 -4.13 -2.13 -8.84
N HIS A 33 -3.60 -3.16 -8.18
CA HIS A 33 -4.39 -4.08 -7.36
C HIS A 33 -5.07 -3.34 -6.20
N ILE A 34 -4.34 -2.54 -5.43
CA ILE A 34 -4.92 -1.72 -4.36
C ILE A 34 -6.02 -0.82 -4.92
N GLN A 35 -5.76 -0.08 -6.00
CA GLN A 35 -6.73 0.85 -6.56
C GLN A 35 -8.05 0.17 -6.97
N LYS A 36 -7.96 -1.01 -7.59
CA LYS A 36 -9.12 -1.74 -8.13
C LYS A 36 -9.94 -2.44 -7.06
N PHE A 37 -9.29 -3.01 -6.04
CA PHE A 37 -9.94 -3.92 -5.10
C PHE A 37 -10.14 -3.34 -3.70
N TRP A 38 -9.41 -2.29 -3.33
CA TRP A 38 -9.56 -1.68 -2.01
C TRP A 38 -10.57 -0.55 -2.02
N GLU A 39 -11.43 -0.55 -1.01
CA GLU A 39 -12.35 0.56 -0.76
C GLU A 39 -11.59 1.86 -0.50
N PRO A 40 -12.16 3.04 -0.83
CA PRO A 40 -11.54 4.34 -0.59
C PRO A 40 -10.98 4.51 0.83
N ARG A 41 -11.72 4.09 1.86
CA ARG A 41 -11.28 4.20 3.28
C ARG A 41 -10.02 3.38 3.59
N MET A 42 -9.82 2.24 2.93
CA MET A 42 -8.63 1.40 3.12
C MET A 42 -7.40 2.06 2.50
N ARG A 43 -7.58 2.70 1.34
CA ARG A 43 -6.52 3.46 0.67
C ARG A 43 -6.10 4.66 1.50
N VAL A 44 -7.07 5.41 2.05
CA VAL A 44 -6.80 6.51 2.98
C VAL A 44 -6.04 6.03 4.20
N ALA A 45 -6.49 4.95 4.86
CA ALA A 45 -5.80 4.43 6.05
C ALA A 45 -4.35 3.97 5.77
N LEU A 46 -4.06 3.42 4.58
CA LEU A 46 -2.70 3.05 4.18
C LEU A 46 -1.83 4.29 3.93
N LEU A 47 -2.39 5.33 3.32
CA LEU A 47 -1.70 6.59 3.10
C LEU A 47 -1.43 7.32 4.43
N ASP A 48 -2.40 7.37 5.32
CA ASP A 48 -2.26 7.97 6.65
C ASP A 48 -1.20 7.24 7.49
N PHE A 49 -1.14 5.92 7.39
CA PHE A 49 -0.09 5.12 8.03
C PHE A 49 1.30 5.53 7.54
N LEU A 50 1.51 5.68 6.23
CA LEU A 50 2.80 6.11 5.69
C LEU A 50 3.13 7.57 5.97
N ALA A 51 2.11 8.42 6.16
CA ALA A 51 2.31 9.80 6.60
C ALA A 51 2.76 9.88 8.07
N ALA A 52 2.31 8.95 8.92
CA ALA A 52 2.72 8.87 10.32
C ALA A 52 4.02 8.06 10.52
N HIS A 53 4.30 7.12 9.61
CA HIS A 53 5.41 6.18 9.67
C HIS A 53 6.12 6.12 8.32
N GLU A 54 7.04 7.06 8.06
CA GLU A 54 7.71 7.20 6.74
C GLU A 54 8.52 5.95 6.35
N ASP A 55 9.08 5.23 7.32
CA ASP A 55 9.79 3.97 7.11
C ASP A 55 8.85 2.77 6.87
N GLY A 56 7.55 2.96 7.10
CA GLY A 56 6.50 1.95 7.03
C GLY A 56 6.46 1.04 8.25
N GLN A 57 7.04 1.45 9.39
CA GLN A 57 7.11 0.64 10.60
C GLN A 57 6.33 1.28 11.76
N SER A 58 5.57 0.45 12.47
CA SER A 58 4.83 0.85 13.68
C SER A 58 4.84 -0.31 14.67
N ASP A 59 5.41 -0.10 15.85
CA ASP A 59 5.58 -1.07 16.95
C ASP A 59 6.01 -2.47 16.44
N ASP A 60 5.04 -3.37 16.25
CA ASP A 60 5.23 -4.79 15.89
C ASP A 60 4.88 -5.11 14.43
N ILE A 61 4.63 -4.10 13.59
CA ILE A 61 4.29 -4.31 12.19
C ILE A 61 5.11 -3.44 11.24
N GLN A 62 5.52 -4.05 10.14
CA GLN A 62 6.29 -3.41 9.09
C GLN A 62 5.61 -3.64 7.74
N LEU A 63 5.43 -2.57 6.98
CA LEU A 63 4.95 -2.63 5.60
C LEU A 63 6.07 -3.16 4.69
N HIS A 64 5.71 -4.09 3.81
CA HIS A 64 6.62 -4.66 2.83
C HIS A 64 7.26 -3.56 1.97
N ALA A 65 8.58 -3.61 1.75
CA ALA A 65 9.32 -2.54 1.08
C ALA A 65 8.78 -2.21 -0.32
N LEU A 66 8.42 -3.22 -1.11
CA LEU A 66 7.75 -3.02 -2.41
C LEU A 66 6.46 -2.21 -2.28
N MET A 67 5.65 -2.49 -1.24
CA MET A 67 4.36 -1.83 -1.04
C MET A 67 4.54 -0.38 -0.60
N ARG A 68 5.47 -0.13 0.33
CA ARG A 68 5.83 1.25 0.71
C ARG A 68 6.22 2.06 -0.52
N ASP A 69 7.17 1.54 -1.30
CA ASP A 69 7.71 2.26 -2.45
C ASP A 69 6.65 2.44 -3.56
N ALA A 70 5.81 1.43 -3.80
CA ALA A 70 4.68 1.55 -4.72
C ALA A 70 3.67 2.61 -4.25
N VAL A 71 3.30 2.61 -2.98
CA VAL A 71 2.31 3.55 -2.44
C VAL A 71 2.84 4.99 -2.48
N VAL A 72 4.12 5.19 -2.16
CA VAL A 72 4.78 6.50 -2.29
C VAL A 72 4.83 6.94 -3.75
N LYS A 73 5.30 6.08 -4.67
CA LYS A 73 5.38 6.40 -6.10
C LYS A 73 4.02 6.74 -6.71
N TYR A 74 2.96 6.03 -6.31
CA TYR A 74 1.62 6.15 -6.89
C TYR A 74 0.60 6.82 -5.95
N GLN A 75 1.06 7.64 -5.00
CA GLN A 75 0.22 8.26 -3.97
C GLN A 75 -0.97 9.02 -4.57
N ALA A 76 -0.73 9.83 -5.60
CA ALA A 76 -1.79 10.60 -6.27
C ALA A 76 -2.89 9.71 -6.87
N ARG A 77 -2.53 8.55 -7.42
CA ARG A 77 -3.48 7.58 -7.99
C ARG A 77 -4.27 6.83 -6.90
N LEU A 78 -3.61 6.54 -5.78
CA LEU A 78 -4.21 5.80 -4.68
C LEU A 78 -5.11 6.68 -3.81
N THR A 79 -4.86 7.99 -3.78
CA THR A 79 -5.71 8.98 -3.13
C THR A 79 -7.10 8.96 -3.77
N PRO A 80 -8.16 8.56 -3.05
CA PRO A 80 -9.51 8.57 -3.62
C PRO A 80 -9.94 9.99 -3.95
N ALA A 81 -10.67 10.17 -5.06
CA ALA A 81 -11.37 11.43 -5.30
C ALA A 81 -12.31 11.69 -4.12
N ARG A 82 -12.25 12.92 -3.58
CA ARG A 82 -13.09 13.34 -2.46
C ARG A 82 -14.55 13.10 -2.85
N ALA A 83 -15.21 12.17 -2.17
CA ALA A 83 -16.66 12.03 -2.30
C ALA A 83 -17.26 13.35 -1.80
N VAL A 84 -17.85 14.11 -2.71
CA VAL A 84 -18.58 15.35 -2.42
C VAL A 84 -19.88 14.98 -1.72
#